data_AF-A0A4Y8AB64-F1
#
_entry.id   AF-A0A4Y8AB64-F1
#
_cell.length_a   1.000
_cell.length_b   1.000
_cell.length_c   1.000
_cell.angle_alpha   90.00
_cell.angle_beta   90.00
_cell.angle_gamma   90.00
#
_symmetry.space_group_name_H-M   'P 1'
#
loop_
_entity.id
_entity.type
_entity.pdbx_description
1 polymer ?
#
loop_
_entity_poly.entity_id
_entity_poly.type
_entity_poly.pdbx_seq_one_letter_code
_entity_poly.pdbx_strand_id
1 'polypeptide(L)'
;MKKILTLLVMAVAFNYASAQTDTASIGKTMKVQTTVCHIDVSWNGRSGINNVYAAPSGWQILSFTPKVVSRRQRVSFTFSQTPSNFVYTSTSVIDSKFNELLELAAQKNAAQKYEGRINQMRSDYEKYYSKVVTTHSQITTTGSVRGNNEYFSRRPGRLYLDLEVTLVYMPDTQEQFLRSLEYLKQVINSEG
;
A
#
# COMPACT_ATOMS: atom_id res chain seq x y z
N MET A 1 59.05 32.26 5.08
CA MET A 1 58.02 31.66 5.97
C MET A 1 57.12 30.78 5.12
N LYS A 2 57.06 29.49 5.47
CA LYS A 2 56.31 28.45 4.77
C LYS A 2 54.82 28.60 5.06
N LYS A 3 53.97 28.59 4.03
CA LYS A 3 52.58 28.13 4.14
C LYS A 3 52.28 27.27 2.92
N ILE A 4 52.52 25.98 3.09
CA ILE A 4 51.97 24.92 2.23
C ILE A 4 50.48 24.91 2.53
N LEU A 5 49.67 25.39 1.60
CA LEU A 5 48.22 25.33 1.67
C LEU A 5 47.81 23.92 1.29
N THR A 6 47.68 23.05 2.28
CA THR A 6 47.25 21.66 2.09
C THR A 6 45.77 21.64 1.69
N LEU A 7 45.54 20.98 0.56
CA LEU A 7 44.26 20.61 -0.04
C LEU A 7 43.36 19.88 0.98
N LEU A 8 42.10 20.30 1.11
CA LEU A 8 41.03 19.46 1.64
C LEU A 8 39.82 19.57 0.70
N VAL A 9 39.93 18.93 -0.47
CA VAL A 9 38.77 18.64 -1.30
C VAL A 9 38.02 17.52 -0.59
N MET A 10 37.10 17.89 0.29
CA MET A 10 36.07 16.99 0.79
C MET A 10 35.12 16.74 -0.39
N ALA A 11 35.47 15.78 -1.23
CA ALA A 11 34.52 15.15 -2.13
C ALA A 11 33.49 14.44 -1.24
N VAL A 12 32.37 15.12 -0.99
CA VAL A 12 31.18 14.47 -0.45
C VAL A 12 30.73 13.51 -1.53
N ALA A 13 31.23 12.28 -1.47
CA ALA A 13 30.62 11.15 -2.13
C ALA A 13 29.22 11.05 -1.54
N PHE A 14 28.26 11.71 -2.19
CA PHE A 14 26.87 11.32 -2.14
C PHE A 14 26.84 9.89 -2.66
N ASN A 15 27.03 8.95 -1.74
CA ASN A 15 26.54 7.61 -1.91
C ASN A 15 25.04 7.77 -2.13
N TYR A 16 24.65 7.83 -3.41
CA TYR A 16 23.42 7.23 -3.85
C TYR A 16 23.54 5.74 -3.50
N ALA A 17 23.37 5.42 -2.22
CA ALA A 17 22.70 4.20 -1.87
C ALA A 17 21.33 4.35 -2.53
N SER A 18 21.24 3.93 -3.79
CA SER A 18 19.97 3.52 -4.36
C SER A 18 19.45 2.54 -3.33
N ALA A 19 18.51 3.00 -2.50
CA ALA A 19 17.65 2.10 -1.79
C ALA A 19 17.14 1.19 -2.90
N GLN A 20 17.61 -0.05 -2.94
CA GLN A 20 16.94 -1.11 -3.65
C GLN A 20 15.57 -1.14 -3.01
N THR A 21 14.64 -0.35 -3.57
CA THR A 21 13.24 -0.50 -3.31
C THR A 21 12.94 -1.89 -3.84
N ASP A 22 13.03 -2.88 -2.95
CA ASP A 22 12.69 -4.26 -3.26
C ASP A 22 11.35 -4.21 -3.99
N THR A 23 11.37 -4.53 -5.28
CA THR A 23 10.15 -4.52 -6.08
C THR A 23 9.24 -5.54 -5.42
N ALA A 24 8.09 -5.09 -4.92
CA ALA A 24 7.20 -5.96 -4.19
C ALA A 24 6.79 -7.12 -5.11
N SER A 25 6.75 -8.34 -4.56
CA SER A 25 6.20 -9.48 -5.27
C SER A 25 4.69 -9.44 -5.22
N ILE A 26 4.05 -9.88 -6.30
CA ILE A 26 2.59 -10.05 -6.37
C ILE A 26 2.12 -10.87 -5.16
N GLY A 27 1.01 -10.44 -4.55
CA GLY A 27 0.46 -11.08 -3.35
C GLY A 27 1.11 -10.66 -2.02
N LYS A 28 2.23 -9.92 -2.05
CA LYS A 28 2.86 -9.40 -0.82
C LYS A 28 1.88 -8.48 -0.10
N THR A 29 1.69 -8.69 1.21
CA THR A 29 0.82 -7.85 2.03
C THR A 29 1.61 -6.91 2.94
N MET A 30 1.06 -5.73 3.21
CA MET A 30 1.56 -4.82 4.24
C MET A 30 0.40 -4.21 5.05
N LYS A 31 0.66 -3.86 6.30
CA LYS A 31 -0.30 -3.14 7.16
C LYS A 31 0.13 -1.70 7.33
N VAL A 32 -0.80 -0.77 7.21
CA VAL A 32 -0.60 0.67 7.36
C VAL A 32 -1.63 1.21 8.34
N GLN A 33 -1.22 2.09 9.24
CA GLN A 33 -2.12 2.88 10.06
C GLN A 33 -2.12 4.32 9.59
N THR A 34 -3.28 4.92 9.43
CA THR A 34 -3.41 6.32 8.99
C THR A 34 -4.57 7.02 9.69
N THR A 35 -4.40 8.28 10.05
CA THR A 35 -5.45 9.11 10.63
C THR A 35 -6.33 9.68 9.53
N VAL A 36 -7.62 9.36 9.56
CA VAL A 36 -8.59 9.80 8.54
C VAL A 36 -9.54 10.89 9.02
N CYS A 37 -9.66 11.08 10.33
CA CYS A 37 -10.47 12.14 10.91
C CYS A 37 -9.81 12.65 12.19
N HIS A 38 -9.66 13.96 12.29
CA HIS A 38 -9.28 14.63 13.52
C HIS A 38 -10.07 15.94 13.64
N ILE A 39 -11.25 15.86 14.29
CA ILE A 39 -12.16 16.99 14.44
C ILE A 39 -12.35 17.30 15.92
N ASP A 40 -12.11 18.56 16.29
CA ASP A 40 -12.58 19.17 17.54
C ASP A 40 -13.50 20.34 17.21
N VAL A 41 -14.57 20.49 17.98
CA VAL A 41 -15.48 21.64 17.89
C VAL A 41 -15.81 22.19 19.27
N SER A 42 -16.11 23.48 19.34
CA SER A 42 -16.66 24.11 20.54
C SER A 42 -18.00 23.51 20.94
N TRP A 43 -18.50 23.86 22.13
CA TRP A 43 -19.78 23.35 22.67
C TRP A 43 -21.01 23.68 21.80
N ASN A 44 -21.01 24.78 21.05
CA ASN A 44 -22.03 25.10 20.05
C ASN A 44 -21.62 24.75 18.60
N GLY A 45 -20.40 24.26 18.41
CA GLY A 45 -19.84 24.01 17.09
C GLY A 45 -20.36 22.73 16.43
N ARG A 46 -20.30 22.72 15.11
CA ARG A 46 -20.54 21.55 14.25
C ARG A 46 -19.50 21.55 13.16
N SER A 47 -18.93 20.39 12.88
CA SER A 47 -17.99 20.23 11.77
C SER A 47 -18.12 18.82 11.18
N GLY A 48 -17.60 18.65 9.97
CA GLY A 48 -17.48 17.37 9.29
C GLY A 48 -16.23 17.34 8.44
N ILE A 49 -15.80 16.13 8.11
CA ILE A 49 -14.67 15.88 7.22
C ILE A 49 -15.05 14.83 6.19
N ASN A 50 -14.51 15.00 4.99
CA ASN A 50 -14.46 13.96 3.99
C ASN A 50 -12.98 13.72 3.68
N ASN A 51 -12.48 12.53 3.98
CA ASN A 51 -11.09 12.14 3.76
C ASN A 51 -11.04 10.93 2.83
N VAL A 52 -10.11 10.94 1.90
CA VAL A 52 -9.88 9.81 0.98
C VAL A 52 -8.51 9.25 1.26
N TYR A 53 -8.47 7.98 1.66
CA TYR A 53 -7.26 7.18 1.62
C TYR A 53 -7.21 6.43 0.29
N ALA A 54 -6.25 6.77 -0.56
CA ALA A 54 -5.96 6.06 -1.81
C ALA A 54 -4.76 5.13 -1.62
N ALA A 55 -4.86 3.92 -2.16
CA ALA A 55 -3.75 2.99 -2.15
C ALA A 55 -2.57 3.54 -2.98
N PRO A 56 -1.32 3.33 -2.55
CA PRO A 56 -0.15 3.67 -3.37
C PRO A 56 -0.13 2.87 -4.69
N SER A 57 0.55 3.38 -5.72
CA SER A 57 0.59 2.71 -7.02
C SER A 57 1.09 1.26 -6.92
N GLY A 58 0.37 0.35 -7.58
CA GLY A 58 0.62 -1.09 -7.55
C GLY A 58 0.15 -1.82 -6.29
N TRP A 59 -0.37 -1.10 -5.30
CA TRP A 59 -0.98 -1.67 -4.10
C TRP A 59 -2.49 -1.51 -4.15
N GLN A 60 -3.21 -2.51 -3.63
CA GLN A 60 -4.65 -2.49 -3.48
C GLN A 60 -5.02 -2.69 -2.02
N ILE A 61 -6.15 -2.14 -1.61
CA ILE A 61 -6.71 -2.35 -0.28
C ILE A 61 -7.42 -3.69 -0.26
N LEU A 62 -6.88 -4.61 0.53
CA LEU A 62 -7.45 -5.93 0.77
C LEU A 62 -8.53 -5.86 1.87
N SER A 63 -8.25 -5.14 2.95
CA SER A 63 -9.19 -4.96 4.06
C SER A 63 -8.84 -3.71 4.87
N PHE A 64 -9.80 -3.20 5.62
CA PHE A 64 -9.56 -2.11 6.56
C PHE A 64 -10.36 -2.31 7.85
N THR A 65 -9.86 -1.74 8.94
CA THR A 65 -10.52 -1.75 10.24
C THR A 65 -10.48 -0.33 10.83
N PRO A 66 -11.64 0.27 11.13
CA PRO A 66 -11.68 1.58 11.76
C PRO A 66 -11.32 1.50 13.25
N LYS A 67 -10.52 2.45 13.72
CA LYS A 67 -10.12 2.58 15.13
C LYS A 67 -10.54 3.94 15.66
N VAL A 68 -11.55 3.95 16.53
CA VAL A 68 -11.98 5.17 17.22
C VAL A 68 -10.98 5.48 18.32
N VAL A 69 -10.10 6.45 18.07
CA VAL A 69 -9.10 6.91 19.04
C VAL A 69 -9.76 7.77 20.12
N SER A 70 -10.70 8.63 19.73
CA SER A 70 -11.46 9.45 20.68
C SER A 70 -12.82 9.83 20.13
N ARG A 71 -13.84 9.77 20.98
CA ARG A 71 -15.18 10.28 20.67
C ARG A 71 -15.76 11.05 21.85
N ARG A 72 -16.38 12.20 21.58
CA ARG A 72 -17.14 12.99 22.56
C ARG A 72 -18.36 13.63 21.91
N GLN A 73 -19.47 13.63 22.64
CA GLN A 73 -20.77 14.17 22.21
C GLN A 73 -21.35 13.44 20.99
N ARG A 74 -22.14 14.14 20.18
CA ARG A 74 -22.85 13.57 19.04
C ARG A 74 -21.88 13.47 17.87
N VAL A 75 -21.48 12.25 17.55
CA VAL A 75 -20.57 11.93 16.44
C VAL A 75 -21.20 10.89 15.51
N SER A 76 -20.90 10.98 14.23
CA SER A 76 -21.19 9.92 13.26
C SER A 76 -20.05 9.79 12.28
N PHE A 77 -19.84 8.58 11.75
CA PHE A 77 -18.90 8.35 10.67
C PHE A 77 -19.33 7.17 9.80
N THR A 78 -18.95 7.20 8.54
CA THR A 78 -19.22 6.16 7.55
C THR A 78 -18.00 5.96 6.66
N PHE A 79 -17.90 4.76 6.10
CA PHE A 79 -16.86 4.41 5.13
C PHE A 79 -17.52 3.95 3.83
N SER A 80 -16.98 4.42 2.72
CA SER A 80 -17.32 3.93 1.38
C SER A 80 -16.05 3.45 0.70
N GLN A 81 -16.13 2.35 -0.03
CA GLN A 81 -14.99 1.76 -0.73
C GLN A 81 -15.18 1.90 -2.23
N THR A 82 -14.10 2.16 -2.96
CA THR A 82 -14.11 2.10 -4.42
C THR A 82 -13.39 0.85 -4.87
N PRO A 83 -14.06 -0.08 -5.58
CA PRO A 83 -13.41 -1.29 -6.08
C PRO A 83 -12.23 -0.99 -6.99
N SER A 84 -11.20 -1.82 -6.92
CA SER A 84 -10.09 -1.77 -7.86
C SER A 84 -10.55 -2.31 -9.21
N ASN A 85 -10.25 -1.56 -10.27
CA ASN A 85 -10.50 -1.97 -11.66
C ASN A 85 -9.18 -1.94 -12.41
N PHE A 86 -8.42 -3.03 -12.30
CA PHE A 86 -7.26 -3.27 -13.15
C PHE A 86 -7.69 -4.15 -14.32
N VAL A 87 -7.24 -3.78 -15.52
CA VAL A 87 -7.49 -4.52 -16.76
C VAL A 87 -6.15 -4.77 -17.41
N TYR A 88 -5.78 -6.06 -17.52
CA TYR A 88 -4.60 -6.46 -18.26
C TYR A 88 -4.97 -6.68 -19.71
N THR A 89 -4.16 -6.15 -20.63
CA THR A 89 -4.37 -6.26 -22.07
C THR A 89 -4.31 -7.72 -22.53
N SER A 90 -3.48 -8.54 -21.88
CA SER A 90 -3.38 -9.96 -22.16
C SER A 90 -3.00 -10.76 -20.91
N THR A 91 -3.92 -11.57 -20.41
CA THR A 91 -3.65 -12.53 -19.33
C THR A 91 -2.73 -13.66 -19.79
N SER A 92 -2.82 -14.08 -21.05
CA SER A 92 -1.95 -15.14 -21.60
C SER A 92 -0.47 -14.75 -21.62
N VAL A 93 -0.14 -13.46 -21.82
CA VAL A 93 1.23 -12.95 -21.69
C VAL A 93 1.71 -13.01 -20.23
N ILE A 94 0.83 -12.75 -19.27
CA ILE A 94 1.17 -12.88 -17.84
C ILE A 94 1.40 -14.36 -17.48
N ASP A 95 0.50 -15.24 -17.90
CA ASP A 95 0.57 -16.67 -17.62
C ASP A 95 1.84 -17.30 -18.24
N SER A 96 2.21 -16.89 -19.46
CA SER A 96 3.44 -17.38 -20.10
C SER A 96 4.68 -16.99 -19.31
N LYS A 97 4.70 -15.81 -18.68
CA LYS A 97 5.83 -15.34 -17.87
C LYS A 97 5.99 -16.13 -16.57
N PHE A 98 4.91 -16.61 -15.98
CA PHE A 98 4.99 -17.55 -14.85
C PHE A 98 5.62 -18.88 -15.29
N ASN A 99 5.24 -19.41 -16.45
CA ASN A 99 5.84 -20.64 -16.99
C ASN A 99 7.34 -20.44 -17.29
N GLU A 100 7.73 -19.32 -17.91
CA GLU A 100 9.15 -18.98 -18.15
C GLU A 100 9.97 -18.96 -16.84
N LEU A 101 9.40 -18.45 -15.75
CA LEU A 101 10.07 -18.42 -14.44
C LEU A 101 10.26 -19.83 -13.86
N LEU A 102 9.25 -20.71 -13.99
CA LEU A 102 9.35 -22.11 -13.55
C LEU A 102 10.40 -22.87 -14.35
N GLU A 103 10.39 -22.71 -15.68
CA GLU A 103 11.40 -23.32 -16.57
C GLU A 103 12.81 -22.82 -16.24
N LEU A 104 12.98 -21.52 -16.01
CA LEU A 104 14.27 -20.95 -15.63
C LEU A 104 14.75 -21.48 -14.27
N ALA A 105 13.86 -21.56 -13.28
CA ALA A 105 14.20 -22.12 -11.98
C ALA A 105 14.63 -23.60 -12.08
N ALA A 106 13.99 -24.39 -12.96
CA ALA A 106 14.38 -25.76 -13.24
C ALA A 106 15.75 -25.85 -13.93
N GLN A 107 15.98 -25.04 -14.98
CA GLN A 107 17.27 -24.97 -15.69
C GLN A 107 18.44 -24.58 -14.78
N LYS A 108 18.18 -23.73 -13.78
CA LYS A 108 19.15 -23.27 -12.79
C LYS A 108 19.30 -24.19 -11.58
N ASN A 109 18.68 -25.37 -11.57
CA ASN A 109 18.63 -26.28 -10.41
C ASN A 109 18.12 -25.61 -9.11
N ALA A 110 17.30 -24.55 -9.25
CA ALA A 110 16.77 -23.75 -8.15
C ALA A 110 15.25 -23.96 -7.95
N ALA A 111 14.66 -24.95 -8.62
CA ALA A 111 13.22 -25.26 -8.54
C ALA A 111 12.73 -25.42 -7.10
N GLN A 112 13.44 -26.20 -6.27
CA GLN A 112 13.09 -26.41 -4.85
C GLN A 112 12.99 -25.10 -4.04
N LYS A 113 13.72 -24.06 -4.46
CA LYS A 113 13.75 -22.77 -3.78
C LYS A 113 12.65 -21.82 -4.27
N TYR A 114 12.35 -21.81 -5.56
CA TYR A 114 11.49 -20.78 -6.16
C TYR A 114 10.12 -21.26 -6.64
N GLU A 115 9.93 -22.55 -6.92
CA GLU A 115 8.67 -23.07 -7.48
C GLU A 115 7.46 -22.73 -6.60
N GLY A 116 7.55 -22.97 -5.29
CA GLY A 116 6.46 -22.64 -4.35
C GLY A 116 6.12 -21.15 -4.34
N ARG A 117 7.14 -20.27 -4.43
CA ARG A 117 6.94 -18.81 -4.49
C ARG A 117 6.28 -18.40 -5.79
N ILE A 118 6.73 -18.94 -6.93
CA ILE A 118 6.17 -18.64 -8.25
C ILE A 118 4.71 -19.09 -8.32
N ASN A 119 4.40 -20.31 -7.86
CA ASN A 119 3.04 -20.84 -7.82
C ASN A 119 2.13 -20.02 -6.89
N GLN A 120 2.62 -19.58 -5.73
CA GLN A 120 1.87 -18.69 -4.85
C GLN A 120 1.56 -17.34 -5.53
N MET A 121 2.55 -16.73 -6.18
CA MET A 121 2.35 -15.46 -6.90
C MET A 121 1.32 -15.60 -8.02
N ARG A 122 1.35 -16.72 -8.75
CA ARG A 122 0.36 -17.03 -9.79
C ARG A 122 -1.04 -17.18 -9.19
N SER A 123 -1.17 -17.95 -8.10
CA SER A 123 -2.45 -18.14 -7.42
C SER A 123 -3.03 -16.83 -6.88
N ASP A 124 -2.19 -15.97 -6.29
CA ASP A 124 -2.60 -14.65 -5.82
C ASP A 124 -3.05 -13.74 -6.98
N TYR A 125 -2.29 -13.71 -8.07
CA TYR A 125 -2.69 -13.02 -9.30
C TYR A 125 -4.06 -13.49 -9.79
N GLU A 126 -4.25 -14.79 -9.97
CA GLU A 126 -5.50 -15.38 -10.46
C GLU A 126 -6.68 -15.05 -9.53
N LYS A 127 -6.47 -15.15 -8.21
CA LYS A 127 -7.47 -14.85 -7.18
C LYS A 127 -7.96 -13.40 -7.21
N TYR A 128 -7.06 -12.44 -7.36
CA TYR A 128 -7.44 -11.02 -7.40
C TYR A 128 -7.98 -10.63 -8.79
N TYR A 129 -7.40 -11.16 -9.87
CA TYR A 129 -7.85 -10.90 -11.25
C TYR A 129 -9.25 -11.44 -11.53
N SER A 130 -9.54 -12.67 -11.11
CA SER A 130 -10.87 -13.28 -11.23
C SER A 130 -11.91 -12.71 -10.26
N LYS A 131 -11.53 -11.74 -9.42
CA LYS A 131 -12.37 -11.12 -8.38
C LYS A 131 -12.97 -12.12 -7.39
N VAL A 132 -12.35 -13.30 -7.21
CA VAL A 132 -12.68 -14.23 -6.13
C VAL A 132 -12.49 -13.54 -4.77
N VAL A 133 -11.48 -12.68 -4.66
CA VAL A 133 -11.36 -11.72 -3.56
C VAL A 133 -11.36 -10.29 -4.12
N THR A 134 -12.30 -9.48 -3.64
CA THR A 134 -12.41 -8.08 -4.05
C THR A 134 -11.37 -7.21 -3.36
N THR A 135 -10.67 -6.41 -4.14
CA THR A 135 -9.75 -5.38 -3.67
C THR A 135 -10.28 -3.99 -4.02
N HIS A 136 -9.76 -2.97 -3.34
CA HIS A 136 -10.24 -1.59 -3.45
C HIS A 136 -9.09 -0.61 -3.69
N SER A 137 -9.32 0.42 -4.50
CA SER A 137 -8.31 1.43 -4.80
C SER A 137 -8.29 2.55 -3.76
N GLN A 138 -9.42 2.78 -3.10
CA GLN A 138 -9.57 3.82 -2.09
C GLN A 138 -10.67 3.54 -1.07
N ILE A 139 -10.56 4.20 0.08
CA ILE A 139 -11.57 4.30 1.12
C ILE A 139 -11.89 5.78 1.34
N THR A 140 -13.16 6.14 1.21
CA THR A 140 -13.68 7.45 1.57
C THR A 140 -14.28 7.39 2.97
N THR A 141 -13.74 8.20 3.88
CA THR A 141 -14.24 8.37 5.24
C THR A 141 -15.03 9.66 5.33
N THR A 142 -16.29 9.58 5.73
CA THR A 142 -17.08 10.77 6.10
C THR A 142 -17.27 10.76 7.61
N GLY A 143 -16.93 11.86 8.29
CA GLY A 143 -17.10 12.03 9.73
C GLY A 143 -17.84 13.31 10.05
N SER A 144 -18.63 13.32 11.12
CA SER A 144 -19.29 14.53 11.62
C SER A 144 -19.31 14.57 13.14
N VAL A 145 -19.22 15.79 13.68
CA VAL A 145 -19.17 16.07 15.12
C VAL A 145 -20.03 17.28 15.45
N ARG A 146 -20.77 17.20 16.55
CA ARG A 146 -21.51 18.33 17.12
C ARG A 146 -21.27 18.41 18.64
N GLY A 147 -20.93 19.60 19.11
CA GLY A 147 -20.86 19.92 20.54
C GLY A 147 -22.24 19.92 21.20
N ASN A 148 -22.27 19.85 22.54
CA ASN A 148 -23.52 20.01 23.30
C ASN A 148 -23.64 21.44 23.84
N ASN A 149 -24.72 22.12 23.47
CA ASN A 149 -25.10 23.46 23.92
C ASN A 149 -26.32 23.44 24.87
N GLU A 150 -26.57 22.32 25.54
CA GLU A 150 -27.56 22.30 26.61
C GLU A 150 -27.07 23.17 27.77
N TYR A 151 -28.00 23.95 28.35
CA TYR A 151 -27.72 24.98 29.36
C TYR A 151 -26.90 24.46 30.55
N PHE A 152 -27.11 23.19 30.94
CA PHE A 152 -26.44 22.54 32.07
C PHE A 152 -25.23 21.67 31.69
N SER A 153 -24.90 21.51 30.40
CA SER A 153 -23.81 20.63 29.97
C SER A 153 -23.15 21.11 28.67
N ARG A 154 -22.57 22.31 28.72
CA ARG A 154 -21.73 22.86 27.64
C ARG A 154 -20.47 22.03 27.48
N ARG A 155 -20.47 21.11 26.51
CA ARG A 155 -19.34 20.20 26.28
C ARG A 155 -18.90 20.25 24.82
N PRO A 156 -17.60 20.43 24.55
CA PRO A 156 -17.08 20.39 23.19
C PRO A 156 -17.25 18.99 22.57
N GLY A 157 -17.34 18.95 21.24
CA GLY A 157 -17.41 17.70 20.48
C GLY A 157 -16.02 17.29 19.98
N ARG A 158 -15.79 15.98 19.85
CA ARG A 158 -14.53 15.42 19.32
C ARG A 158 -14.78 14.11 18.57
N LEU A 159 -14.10 13.95 17.43
CA LEU A 159 -13.96 12.66 16.74
C LEU A 159 -12.55 12.52 16.16
N TYR A 160 -11.79 11.58 16.72
CA TYR A 160 -10.50 11.15 16.18
C TYR A 160 -10.62 9.69 15.73
N LEU A 161 -10.31 9.45 14.46
CA LEU A 161 -10.49 8.16 13.80
C LEU A 161 -9.25 7.82 12.99
N ASP A 162 -8.70 6.65 13.28
CA ASP A 162 -7.66 6.03 12.47
C ASP A 162 -8.25 4.89 11.65
N LEU A 163 -7.56 4.54 10.58
CA LEU A 163 -7.76 3.33 9.81
C LEU A 163 -6.51 2.45 9.89
N GLU A 164 -6.71 1.19 10.26
CA GLU A 164 -5.75 0.13 9.98
C GLU A 164 -6.10 -0.48 8.63
N VAL A 165 -5.23 -0.34 7.64
CA VAL A 165 -5.42 -0.80 6.27
C VAL A 165 -4.45 -1.94 5.99
N THR A 166 -4.95 -3.05 5.46
CA THR A 166 -4.12 -4.11 4.88
C THR A 166 -4.09 -3.92 3.38
N LEU A 167 -2.90 -3.67 2.85
CA LEU A 167 -2.64 -3.56 1.43
C LEU A 167 -2.10 -4.90 0.91
N VAL A 168 -2.38 -5.20 -0.36
CA VAL A 168 -1.78 -6.27 -1.13
C VAL A 168 -1.15 -5.71 -2.39
N TYR A 169 0.05 -6.16 -2.74
CA TYR A 169 0.69 -5.76 -3.98
C TYR A 169 0.07 -6.52 -5.15
N MET A 170 -0.71 -5.80 -5.95
CA MET A 170 -1.36 -6.28 -7.17
C MET A 170 -1.29 -5.12 -8.17
N PRO A 171 -0.29 -5.14 -9.06
CA PRO A 171 0.01 -4.06 -9.98
C PRO A 171 -1.18 -3.60 -10.82
N ASP A 172 -1.35 -2.28 -10.95
CA ASP A 172 -2.48 -1.66 -11.66
C ASP A 172 -2.37 -1.82 -13.18
N THR A 173 -1.14 -1.97 -13.69
CA THR A 173 -0.85 -2.06 -15.12
C THR A 173 -0.05 -3.31 -15.45
N GLN A 174 -0.18 -3.75 -16.72
CA GLN A 174 0.57 -4.90 -17.23
C GLN A 174 2.09 -4.63 -17.17
N GLU A 175 2.56 -3.42 -17.43
CA GLU A 175 3.99 -3.07 -17.38
C GLU A 175 4.54 -3.19 -15.96
N GLN A 176 3.80 -2.74 -14.96
CA GLN A 176 4.20 -2.89 -13.56
C GLN A 176 4.25 -4.36 -13.17
N PHE A 177 3.25 -5.14 -13.59
CA PHE A 177 3.20 -6.59 -13.37
C PHE A 177 4.41 -7.30 -13.98
N LEU A 178 4.73 -7.02 -15.24
CA LEU A 178 5.86 -7.60 -15.94
C LEU A 178 7.20 -7.22 -15.30
N ARG A 179 7.35 -5.98 -14.79
CA ARG A 179 8.55 -5.59 -14.03
C ARG A 179 8.73 -6.41 -12.76
N SER A 180 7.65 -6.72 -12.04
CA SER A 180 7.71 -7.57 -10.83
C SER A 180 8.15 -9.00 -11.16
N LEU A 181 7.71 -9.55 -12.30
CA LEU A 181 8.16 -10.86 -12.76
C LEU A 181 9.61 -10.84 -13.25
N GLU A 182 10.01 -9.79 -13.97
CA GLU A 182 11.38 -9.63 -14.45
C GLU A 182 12.39 -9.49 -13.29
N TYR A 183 12.01 -8.80 -12.21
CA TYR A 183 12.81 -8.76 -11.00
C TYR A 183 13.05 -10.17 -10.43
N LEU A 184 12.02 -11.01 -10.35
CA LEU A 184 12.19 -12.40 -9.88
C LEU A 184 13.09 -13.21 -10.83
N LYS A 185 12.98 -12.99 -12.14
CA LYS A 185 13.86 -13.59 -13.14
C LYS A 185 15.33 -13.23 -12.90
N GLN A 186 15.61 -11.95 -12.61
CA GLN A 186 16.96 -11.47 -12.29
C GLN A 186 17.50 -12.13 -11.01
N VAL A 187 16.66 -12.24 -9.98
CA VAL A 187 17.01 -12.91 -8.71
C VAL A 187 17.40 -14.38 -8.94
N ILE A 188 16.59 -15.13 -9.70
CA ILE A 188 16.89 -16.53 -10.04
C ILE A 188 18.22 -16.64 -10.80
N ASN A 189 18.48 -15.73 -11.73
CA ASN A 189 19.73 -15.71 -12.50
C ASN A 189 20.97 -15.33 -11.69
N SER A 190 20.84 -14.46 -10.68
CA SER A 190 21.96 -14.05 -9.84
C SER A 190 22.34 -15.07 -8.77
N GLU A 191 21.40 -15.94 -8.40
CA GLU A 191 21.56 -16.90 -7.31
C GLU A 191 21.80 -18.35 -7.78
N GLY A 192 21.72 -18.63 -9.09
CA GLY A 192 21.95 -19.94 -9.70
C GLY A 192 23.06 -19.94 -10.74
#